data_AF-A0AAE5XKL3-F1
#
_entry.id   AF-A0AAE5XKL3-F1
#
_cell.length_a   1.000
_cell.length_b   1.000
_cell.length_c   1.000
_cell.angle_alpha   90.00
_cell.angle_beta   90.00
_cell.angle_gamma   90.00
#
_symmetry.space_group_name_H-M   'P 1'
#
loop_
_entity.id
_entity.type
_entity.pdbx_description
1 polymer ?
#
loop_
_entity_poly.entity_id
_entity_poly.type
_entity_poly.pdbx_seq_one_letter_code
_entity_poly.pdbx_strand_id
1 'polypeptide(L)'
;MTEKNPIEKELEKLDAQWETFVESERPILRWNIAPDANQLVAGFLKMREQFDATSGEFFVALHSAFSSLDRFGFDLSDELNREIAAGVAASAEDEDEENPEDAFTWRAPDPKKALSGHDALYKSCHQILEAFADYFSTLVIAIWPHEVKDLKAWRRWLQLACEIHRDYKLWGGNLKWIIIDNAQRPAFTKLAQDYPSQIFSQTPPLNLRKAMNNIMEEADDGSPGAEFRQCFVDMNYAVQNNDIPALQNRSERALAIAGEQAWFDMQCSVLLLRASGYLNAKQAEKALQDYQQAQQYALQGIEAERPGCDKLLFQAHISEASAYLSEKRYEEAAKSYRRSADIAEAQEDAMMCMESWRLQCYCLERLKLKGYAWESALRGLKAAGLIEPEQRQYTTLPYLGETLLRVAPTREDKDYAHEAMTALLGEGWREASAAKAETV
;
A
#
# COMPACT_ATOMS: atom_id res chain seq x y z
N MET A 1 -7.03 34.72 12.70
CA MET A 1 -7.37 33.64 11.78
C MET A 1 -6.06 33.18 11.17
N THR A 2 -5.61 31.99 11.56
CA THR A 2 -4.43 31.35 10.96
C THR A 2 -4.79 31.00 9.52
N GLU A 3 -3.92 31.30 8.57
CA GLU A 3 -4.15 30.95 7.17
C GLU A 3 -4.21 29.43 7.05
N LYS A 4 -5.26 28.89 6.41
CA LYS A 4 -5.44 27.45 6.26
C LYS A 4 -4.36 26.87 5.35
N ASN A 5 -3.76 25.76 5.77
CA ASN A 5 -2.75 25.05 4.99
C ASN A 5 -3.36 24.57 3.66
N PRO A 6 -2.58 24.49 2.56
CA PRO A 6 -3.04 23.94 1.28
C PRO A 6 -3.80 22.60 1.36
N ILE A 7 -3.46 21.69 2.28
CA ILE A 7 -4.20 20.42 2.48
C ILE A 7 -5.58 20.66 3.08
N GLU A 8 -5.70 21.55 4.08
CA GLU A 8 -6.99 21.91 4.68
C GLU A 8 -7.93 22.49 3.61
N LYS A 9 -7.41 23.30 2.69
CA LYS A 9 -8.18 23.83 1.54
C LYS A 9 -8.69 22.73 0.60
N GLU A 10 -7.98 21.61 0.46
CA GLU A 10 -8.47 20.46 -0.31
C GLU A 10 -9.52 19.65 0.47
N LEU A 11 -9.37 19.50 1.79
CA LEU A 11 -10.35 18.85 2.65
C LEU A 11 -11.67 19.62 2.70
N GLU A 12 -11.63 20.96 2.70
CA GLU A 12 -12.84 21.81 2.59
C GLU A 12 -13.66 21.54 1.33
N LYS A 13 -13.02 21.12 0.23
CA LYS A 13 -13.74 20.77 -0.99
C LYS A 13 -14.50 19.45 -0.84
N LEU A 14 -13.95 18.50 -0.08
CA LEU A 14 -14.65 17.25 0.26
C LEU A 14 -15.81 17.54 1.21
N ASP A 15 -15.59 18.39 2.21
CA ASP A 15 -16.59 18.85 3.15
C ASP A 15 -17.77 19.55 2.45
N ALA A 16 -17.49 20.51 1.56
CA ALA A 16 -18.53 21.17 0.76
C ALA A 16 -19.34 20.19 -0.12
N GLN A 17 -18.71 19.11 -0.60
CA GLN A 17 -19.41 18.07 -1.34
C GLN A 17 -20.27 17.18 -0.44
N TRP A 18 -19.78 16.86 0.76
CA TRP A 18 -20.57 16.18 1.77
C TRP A 18 -21.83 16.97 2.10
N GLU A 19 -21.74 18.28 2.35
CA GLU A 19 -22.89 19.14 2.63
C GLU A 19 -23.91 19.11 1.46
N THR A 20 -23.42 19.24 0.23
CA THR A 20 -24.27 19.14 -0.98
C THR A 20 -24.99 17.78 -1.06
N PHE A 21 -24.34 16.71 -0.61
CA PHE A 21 -24.93 15.38 -0.58
C PHE A 21 -25.99 15.25 0.52
N VAL A 22 -25.75 15.78 1.72
CA VAL A 22 -26.73 15.79 2.82
C VAL A 22 -28.01 16.50 2.37
N GLU A 23 -27.88 17.67 1.72
CA GLU A 23 -29.01 18.42 1.13
C GLU A 23 -29.79 17.64 0.06
N SER A 24 -29.16 16.68 -0.61
CA SER A 24 -29.81 15.86 -1.64
C SER A 24 -30.80 14.84 -1.07
N GLU A 25 -30.75 14.60 0.25
CA GLU A 25 -31.47 13.56 0.99
C GLU A 25 -31.21 12.11 0.54
N ARG A 26 -30.31 11.89 -0.43
CA ARG A 26 -30.02 10.57 -0.96
C ARG A 26 -29.25 9.71 0.05
N PRO A 27 -29.43 8.38 0.04
CA PRO A 27 -28.76 7.46 0.96
C PRO A 27 -27.29 7.19 0.63
N ILE A 28 -26.88 7.30 -0.65
CA ILE A 28 -25.53 6.91 -1.08
C ILE A 28 -24.82 8.07 -1.77
N LEU A 29 -23.66 8.45 -1.27
CA LEU A 29 -22.69 9.30 -1.94
C LEU A 29 -21.70 8.43 -2.70
N ARG A 30 -21.62 8.62 -4.02
CA ARG A 30 -20.57 8.08 -4.87
C ARG A 30 -19.58 9.19 -5.19
N TRP A 31 -18.41 9.12 -4.57
CA TRP A 31 -17.29 9.97 -4.90
C TRP A 31 -16.43 9.34 -5.99
N ASN A 32 -16.30 10.05 -7.10
CA ASN A 32 -15.47 9.67 -8.23
C ASN A 32 -14.10 10.34 -8.08
N ILE A 33 -13.12 9.60 -7.57
CA ILE A 33 -11.84 10.13 -7.08
C ILE A 33 -10.71 9.68 -8.00
N ALA A 34 -9.79 10.61 -8.32
CA ALA A 34 -8.56 10.26 -9.01
C ALA A 34 -7.63 9.45 -8.07
N PRO A 35 -6.95 8.39 -8.53
CA PRO A 35 -6.18 7.51 -7.63
C PRO A 35 -5.14 8.22 -6.76
N ASP A 36 -4.53 9.29 -7.27
CA ASP A 36 -3.56 10.14 -6.58
C ASP A 36 -4.19 10.96 -5.43
N ALA A 37 -5.50 11.18 -5.45
CA ALA A 37 -6.22 11.92 -4.43
C ALA A 37 -6.88 11.05 -3.35
N ASN A 38 -6.74 9.72 -3.40
CA ASN A 38 -7.31 8.82 -2.39
C ASN A 38 -6.83 9.13 -0.96
N GLN A 39 -5.58 9.58 -0.79
CA GLN A 39 -5.05 9.94 0.52
C GLN A 39 -5.80 11.13 1.15
N LEU A 40 -6.31 12.07 0.34
CA LEU A 40 -7.13 13.18 0.84
C LEU A 40 -8.48 12.68 1.35
N VAL A 41 -9.08 11.69 0.68
CA VAL A 41 -10.33 11.06 1.13
C VAL A 41 -10.11 10.33 2.45
N ALA A 42 -9.02 9.56 2.58
CA ALA A 42 -8.66 8.91 3.84
C ALA A 42 -8.46 9.92 4.97
N GLY A 43 -7.75 11.03 4.68
CA GLY A 43 -7.58 12.14 5.63
C GLY A 43 -8.91 12.78 6.04
N PHE A 44 -9.81 13.03 5.09
CA PHE A 44 -11.15 13.55 5.35
C PHE A 44 -11.96 12.60 6.25
N LEU A 45 -12.04 11.31 5.91
CA LEU A 45 -12.78 10.33 6.70
C LEU A 45 -12.24 10.24 8.12
N LYS A 46 -10.92 10.15 8.27
CA LYS A 46 -10.26 10.12 9.58
C LYS A 46 -10.52 11.38 10.41
N MET A 47 -10.58 12.55 9.77
CA MET A 47 -10.94 13.81 10.44
C MET A 47 -12.41 13.77 10.90
N ARG A 48 -13.32 13.18 10.12
CA ARG A 48 -14.75 13.09 10.45
C ARG A 48 -15.07 11.98 11.46
N GLU A 49 -14.22 10.96 11.55
CA GLU A 49 -14.26 9.93 12.60
C GLU A 49 -13.91 10.49 13.98
N GLN A 50 -13.19 11.62 14.04
CA GLN A 50 -13.07 12.38 15.28
C GLN A 50 -14.43 13.00 15.58
N PHE A 51 -15.19 12.32 16.43
CA PHE A 51 -16.57 12.70 16.71
C PHE A 51 -16.67 14.15 17.19
N ASP A 52 -17.47 14.93 16.46
CA ASP A 52 -17.86 16.28 16.84
C ASP A 52 -19.36 16.27 17.15
N ALA A 53 -19.70 16.35 18.43
CA ALA A 53 -21.07 16.37 18.92
C ALA A 53 -21.92 17.50 18.30
N THR A 54 -21.29 18.56 17.79
CA THR A 54 -22.00 19.67 17.14
C THR A 54 -22.48 19.34 15.73
N SER A 55 -21.88 18.36 15.06
CA SER A 55 -22.27 17.94 13.71
C SER A 55 -23.53 17.06 13.70
N GLY A 56 -23.77 16.30 14.78
CA GLY A 56 -24.85 15.31 14.85
C GLY A 56 -24.65 14.11 13.91
N GLU A 57 -23.43 13.92 13.38
CA GLU A 57 -23.05 12.87 12.45
C GLU A 57 -21.95 11.99 13.06
N PHE A 58 -22.06 10.68 12.85
CA PHE A 58 -21.08 9.71 13.31
C PHE A 58 -20.53 8.93 12.11
N PHE A 59 -19.25 9.15 11.79
CA PHE A 59 -18.57 8.52 10.65
C PHE A 59 -17.84 7.25 11.08
N VAL A 60 -17.95 6.22 10.25
CA VAL A 60 -17.12 5.01 10.36
C VAL A 60 -16.67 4.58 8.96
N ALA A 61 -15.36 4.49 8.74
CA ALA A 61 -14.80 3.89 7.54
C ALA A 61 -14.59 2.38 7.72
N LEU A 62 -15.11 1.61 6.77
CA LEU A 62 -15.00 0.15 6.75
C LEU A 62 -14.14 -0.28 5.55
N HIS A 63 -13.14 -1.11 5.82
CA HIS A 63 -12.09 -1.46 4.89
C HIS A 63 -12.00 -2.95 4.57
N SER A 64 -12.88 -3.81 5.11
CA SER A 64 -12.90 -5.25 4.82
C SER A 64 -12.71 -5.57 3.33
N ALA A 65 -11.94 -6.62 3.02
CA ALA A 65 -11.71 -7.03 1.64
C ALA A 65 -13.01 -7.55 1.00
N PHE A 66 -13.24 -7.20 -0.27
CA PHE A 66 -14.34 -7.79 -1.03
C PHE A 66 -13.95 -9.20 -1.51
N SER A 67 -14.26 -10.20 -0.69
CA SER A 67 -13.97 -11.61 -0.94
C SER A 67 -14.99 -12.28 -1.87
N SER A 68 -16.29 -12.05 -1.62
CA SER A 68 -17.40 -12.58 -2.41
C SER A 68 -18.69 -11.81 -2.11
N LEU A 69 -19.68 -11.93 -3.00
CA LEU A 69 -20.98 -11.29 -2.85
C LEU A 69 -21.70 -11.69 -1.54
N ASP A 70 -21.69 -12.98 -1.19
CA ASP A 70 -22.46 -13.49 -0.05
C ASP A 70 -21.82 -13.19 1.31
N ARG A 71 -20.48 -13.10 1.36
CA ARG A 71 -19.72 -12.86 2.60
C ARG A 71 -19.57 -11.39 2.94
N PHE A 72 -19.42 -10.53 1.95
CA PHE A 72 -18.91 -9.19 2.18
C PHE A 72 -19.74 -8.35 3.18
N GLY A 73 -21.07 -8.50 3.18
CA GLY A 73 -21.90 -7.79 4.17
C GLY A 73 -21.74 -8.29 5.61
N PHE A 74 -21.40 -9.58 5.80
CA PHE A 74 -21.03 -10.10 7.12
C PHE A 74 -19.67 -9.55 7.54
N ASP A 75 -18.69 -9.54 6.64
CA ASP A 75 -17.34 -9.03 6.93
C ASP A 75 -17.40 -7.55 7.37
N LEU A 76 -18.19 -6.73 6.67
CA LEU A 76 -18.46 -5.34 7.05
C LEU A 76 -19.20 -5.20 8.39
N SER A 77 -20.16 -6.09 8.66
CA SER A 77 -20.91 -6.08 9.93
C SER A 77 -19.99 -6.43 11.10
N ASP A 78 -19.13 -7.43 10.95
CA ASP A 78 -18.15 -7.82 11.97
C ASP A 78 -17.14 -6.70 12.23
N GLU A 79 -16.64 -6.06 11.16
CA GLU A 79 -15.77 -4.88 11.26
C GLU A 79 -16.47 -3.73 11.99
N LEU A 80 -17.65 -3.31 11.55
CA LEU A 80 -18.40 -2.22 12.17
C LEU A 80 -18.66 -2.46 13.66
N ASN A 81 -19.12 -3.67 14.02
CA ASN A 81 -19.39 -4.00 15.42
C ASN A 81 -18.12 -4.00 16.28
N ARG A 82 -16.97 -4.38 15.71
CA ARG A 82 -15.68 -4.33 16.39
C ARG A 82 -15.24 -2.89 16.63
N GLU A 83 -15.37 -2.00 15.64
CA GLU A 83 -15.01 -0.59 15.80
C GLU A 83 -15.88 0.10 16.87
N ILE A 84 -17.19 -0.17 16.90
CA ILE A 84 -18.08 0.34 17.95
C ILE A 84 -17.69 -0.21 19.33
N ALA A 85 -17.39 -1.51 19.44
CA ALA A 85 -16.97 -2.10 20.70
C ALA A 85 -15.65 -1.47 21.20
N ALA A 86 -14.70 -1.22 20.30
CA ALA A 86 -13.43 -0.57 20.63
C ALA A 86 -13.63 0.88 21.09
N GLY A 87 -14.50 1.64 20.41
CA GLY A 87 -14.84 3.01 20.81
C GLY A 87 -15.49 3.07 22.20
N VAL A 88 -16.46 2.18 22.47
CA VAL A 88 -17.11 2.09 23.78
C VAL A 88 -16.12 1.72 24.89
N ALA A 89 -15.22 0.78 24.62
CA ALA A 89 -14.18 0.39 25.58
C ALA A 89 -13.22 1.55 25.89
N ALA A 90 -12.80 2.30 24.86
CA ALA A 90 -11.94 3.46 25.03
C ALA A 90 -12.63 4.57 25.86
N SER A 91 -13.90 4.87 25.60
CA SER A 91 -14.66 5.84 26.40
C SER A 91 -14.79 5.44 27.86
N ALA A 92 -14.94 4.14 28.15
CA ALA A 92 -15.04 3.64 29.52
C ALA A 92 -13.72 3.73 30.31
N GLU A 93 -12.57 3.83 29.63
CA GLU A 93 -11.26 4.06 30.28
C GLU A 93 -11.04 5.54 30.62
N ASP A 94 -11.73 6.46 29.94
CA ASP A 94 -11.61 7.92 30.11
C ASP A 94 -12.61 8.52 31.13
N GLU A 95 -13.72 7.83 31.43
CA GLU A 95 -14.71 8.25 32.45
C GLU A 95 -14.30 7.74 33.85
N ASP A 96 -14.08 8.65 34.80
CA ASP A 96 -13.74 8.35 36.20
C ASP A 96 -14.68 7.28 36.79
N GLU A 97 -14.09 6.27 37.44
CA GLU A 97 -14.68 5.04 38.01
C GLU A 97 -15.76 5.24 39.11
N GLU A 98 -16.58 6.30 39.09
CA GLU A 98 -17.54 6.57 40.15
C GLU A 98 -18.78 5.67 40.11
N ASN A 99 -19.07 4.97 38.99
CA ASN A 99 -20.16 3.96 38.92
C ASN A 99 -19.97 2.90 37.81
N PRO A 100 -19.18 1.83 38.04
CA PRO A 100 -18.99 0.75 37.06
C PRO A 100 -20.24 -0.08 36.76
N GLU A 101 -21.32 0.03 37.55
CA GLU A 101 -22.58 -0.69 37.31
C GLU A 101 -23.47 -0.04 36.22
N ASP A 102 -23.21 1.22 35.84
CA ASP A 102 -23.95 1.95 34.80
C ASP A 102 -23.19 2.03 33.45
N ALA A 103 -22.03 1.37 33.34
CA ALA A 103 -21.22 1.41 32.13
C ALA A 103 -21.96 0.79 30.92
N PHE A 104 -22.11 1.59 29.86
CA PHE A 104 -22.75 1.14 28.63
C PHE A 104 -21.96 -0.04 28.02
N THR A 105 -22.65 -1.16 27.79
CA THR A 105 -22.06 -2.34 27.14
C THR A 105 -22.64 -2.51 25.74
N TRP A 106 -21.80 -2.38 24.72
CA TRP A 106 -22.20 -2.69 23.34
C TRP A 106 -22.59 -4.15 23.18
N ARG A 107 -23.74 -4.41 22.55
CA ARG A 107 -24.23 -5.77 22.26
C ARG A 107 -24.46 -5.91 20.77
N ALA A 108 -23.45 -6.36 20.03
CA ALA A 108 -23.58 -6.58 18.60
C ALA A 108 -24.76 -7.52 18.24
N PRO A 109 -25.45 -7.30 17.10
CA PRO A 109 -26.45 -8.23 16.61
C PRO A 109 -25.85 -9.63 16.35
N ASP A 110 -26.62 -10.69 16.60
CA ASP A 110 -26.19 -12.05 16.29
C ASP A 110 -26.22 -12.30 14.77
N PRO A 111 -25.06 -12.49 14.11
CA PRO A 111 -24.99 -12.66 12.66
C PRO A 111 -25.71 -13.91 12.17
N LYS A 112 -25.91 -14.93 13.03
CA LYS A 112 -26.65 -16.15 12.67
C LYS A 112 -28.15 -15.91 12.49
N LYS A 113 -28.66 -14.78 12.97
CA LYS A 113 -30.05 -14.35 12.79
C LYS A 113 -30.24 -13.48 11.55
N ALA A 114 -29.18 -13.22 10.79
CA ALA A 114 -29.27 -12.47 9.54
C ALA A 114 -29.66 -13.37 8.36
N LEU A 115 -30.51 -12.85 7.48
CA LEU A 115 -30.94 -13.52 6.25
C LEU A 115 -29.88 -13.48 5.15
N SER A 116 -29.01 -12.47 5.18
CA SER A 116 -27.93 -12.24 4.23
C SER A 116 -26.87 -11.33 4.84
N GLY A 117 -25.73 -11.15 4.15
CA GLY A 117 -24.71 -10.18 4.57
C GLY A 117 -25.25 -8.74 4.62
N HIS A 118 -26.11 -8.33 3.67
CA HIS A 118 -26.75 -7.02 3.72
C HIS A 118 -27.63 -6.86 4.97
N ASP A 119 -28.41 -7.90 5.31
CA ASP A 119 -29.26 -7.88 6.51
C ASP A 119 -28.44 -7.81 7.79
N ALA A 120 -27.29 -8.49 7.86
CA ALA A 120 -26.36 -8.39 8.99
C ALA A 120 -25.83 -6.95 9.17
N LEU A 121 -25.40 -6.33 8.07
CA LEU A 121 -24.93 -4.95 8.08
C LEU A 121 -26.04 -3.96 8.49
N TYR A 122 -27.22 -4.06 7.89
CA TYR A 122 -28.35 -3.17 8.23
C TYR A 122 -28.78 -3.31 9.70
N LYS A 123 -28.86 -4.54 10.23
CA LYS A 123 -29.16 -4.76 11.65
C LYS A 123 -28.14 -4.10 12.56
N SER A 124 -26.85 -4.16 12.21
CA SER A 124 -25.79 -3.49 12.95
C SER A 124 -25.96 -1.97 12.92
N CYS A 125 -26.17 -1.38 11.73
CA CYS A 125 -26.41 0.05 11.58
C CYS A 125 -27.65 0.54 12.36
N HIS A 126 -28.76 -0.20 12.32
CA HIS A 126 -29.97 0.17 13.06
C HIS A 126 -29.78 0.07 14.56
N GLN A 127 -29.11 -0.97 15.05
CA GLN A 127 -28.84 -1.09 16.47
C GLN A 127 -27.91 0.01 16.97
N ILE A 128 -26.93 0.45 16.17
CA ILE A 128 -26.07 1.60 16.48
C ILE A 128 -26.91 2.88 16.56
N LEU A 129 -27.74 3.14 15.55
CA LEU A 129 -28.61 4.32 15.54
C LEU A 129 -29.59 4.36 16.72
N GLU A 130 -30.08 3.20 17.17
CA GLU A 130 -30.97 3.11 18.34
C GLU A 130 -30.19 3.29 19.66
N ALA A 131 -29.04 2.63 19.80
CA ALA A 131 -28.27 2.65 21.04
C ALA A 131 -27.61 4.01 21.33
N PHE A 132 -27.28 4.78 20.29
CA PHE A 132 -26.56 6.04 20.40
C PHE A 132 -27.39 7.25 19.92
N ALA A 133 -28.72 7.12 19.89
CA ALA A 133 -29.65 8.15 19.41
C ALA A 133 -29.51 9.50 20.12
N ASP A 134 -29.04 9.51 21.37
CA ASP A 134 -28.82 10.72 22.16
C ASP A 134 -27.53 11.48 21.79
N TYR A 135 -26.60 10.81 21.09
CA TYR A 135 -25.28 11.38 20.74
C TYR A 135 -25.22 11.88 19.30
N PHE A 136 -25.83 11.17 18.36
CA PHE A 136 -25.86 11.57 16.96
C PHE A 136 -27.18 11.21 16.30
N SER A 137 -27.54 12.00 15.30
CA SER A 137 -28.75 11.81 14.50
C SER A 137 -28.52 11.03 13.21
N THR A 138 -27.28 10.98 12.71
CA THR A 138 -26.93 10.36 11.43
C THR A 138 -25.71 9.47 11.56
N LEU A 139 -25.82 8.23 11.09
CA LEU A 139 -24.72 7.28 10.92
C LEU A 139 -24.23 7.33 9.48
N VAL A 140 -22.93 7.57 9.30
CA VAL A 140 -22.27 7.63 7.99
C VAL A 140 -21.28 6.48 7.88
N ILE A 141 -21.52 5.56 6.95
CA ILE A 141 -20.64 4.42 6.70
C ILE A 141 -19.89 4.63 5.38
N ALA A 142 -18.58 4.84 5.44
CA ALA A 142 -17.75 4.84 4.25
C ALA A 142 -17.32 3.41 3.93
N ILE A 143 -17.89 2.81 2.88
CA ILE A 143 -17.56 1.44 2.45
C ILE A 143 -16.46 1.51 1.41
N TRP A 144 -15.23 1.20 1.84
CA TRP A 144 -14.04 1.32 1.00
C TRP A 144 -13.12 0.10 1.13
N PRO A 145 -13.44 -1.01 0.42
CA PRO A 145 -12.67 -2.24 0.48
C PRO A 145 -11.21 -2.01 0.08
N HIS A 146 -10.25 -2.50 0.88
CA HIS A 146 -8.82 -2.40 0.53
C HIS A 146 -8.43 -3.32 -0.64
N GLU A 147 -9.22 -4.36 -0.90
CA GLU A 147 -9.03 -5.30 -2.02
C GLU A 147 -10.39 -5.65 -2.65
N VAL A 148 -10.45 -5.73 -3.98
CA VAL A 148 -11.62 -6.18 -4.74
C VAL A 148 -11.23 -7.24 -5.77
N LYS A 149 -11.57 -8.50 -5.48
CA LYS A 149 -11.25 -9.64 -6.37
C LYS A 149 -12.10 -9.70 -7.63
N ASP A 150 -13.38 -9.37 -7.52
CA ASP A 150 -14.34 -9.35 -8.64
C ASP A 150 -15.18 -8.06 -8.63
N LEU A 151 -14.83 -7.15 -9.54
CA LEU A 151 -15.50 -5.86 -9.69
C LEU A 151 -16.96 -5.98 -10.15
N LYS A 152 -17.33 -7.05 -10.89
CA LYS A 152 -18.72 -7.28 -11.31
C LYS A 152 -19.57 -7.72 -10.13
N ALA A 153 -19.04 -8.64 -9.32
CA ALA A 153 -19.70 -9.07 -8.08
C ALA A 153 -19.83 -7.91 -7.10
N TRP A 154 -18.81 -7.05 -6.98
CA TRP A 154 -18.87 -5.85 -6.14
C TRP A 154 -19.98 -4.88 -6.59
N ARG A 155 -20.05 -4.61 -7.90
CA ARG A 155 -21.14 -3.81 -8.47
C ARG A 155 -22.51 -4.43 -8.21
N ARG A 156 -22.64 -5.75 -8.32
CA ARG A 156 -23.89 -6.46 -8.02
C ARG A 156 -24.25 -6.35 -6.54
N TRP A 157 -23.28 -6.38 -5.65
CA TRP A 157 -23.52 -6.20 -4.20
C TRP A 157 -24.11 -4.81 -3.89
N LEU A 158 -23.56 -3.74 -4.48
CA LEU A 158 -24.12 -2.39 -4.33
C LEU A 158 -25.49 -2.26 -4.97
N GLN A 159 -25.70 -2.92 -6.11
CA GLN A 159 -27.01 -2.98 -6.75
C GLN A 159 -28.06 -3.66 -5.87
N LEU A 160 -27.71 -4.77 -5.21
CA LEU A 160 -28.57 -5.46 -4.25
C LEU A 160 -28.94 -4.55 -3.07
N ALA A 161 -27.99 -3.76 -2.54
CA ALA A 161 -28.29 -2.78 -1.50
C ALA A 161 -29.34 -1.75 -1.97
N CYS A 162 -29.23 -1.28 -3.21
CA CYS A 162 -30.20 -0.35 -3.79
C CYS A 162 -31.58 -1.00 -4.04
N GLU A 163 -31.60 -2.26 -4.47
CA GLU A 163 -32.83 -3.06 -4.63
C GLU A 163 -33.53 -3.26 -3.28
N ILE A 164 -32.78 -3.66 -2.24
CA ILE A 164 -33.29 -3.84 -0.88
C ILE A 164 -33.86 -2.52 -0.33
N HIS A 165 -33.16 -1.40 -0.52
CA HIS A 165 -33.66 -0.10 -0.09
C HIS A 165 -34.97 0.28 -0.77
N ARG A 166 -35.05 0.13 -2.10
CA ARG A 166 -36.26 0.42 -2.88
C ARG A 166 -37.46 -0.39 -2.40
N ASP A 167 -37.24 -1.68 -2.16
CA ASP A 167 -38.32 -2.65 -1.94
C ASP A 167 -38.79 -2.70 -0.48
N TYR A 168 -37.90 -2.43 0.48
CA TYR A 168 -38.19 -2.56 1.92
C TYR A 168 -38.06 -1.26 2.73
N LYS A 169 -37.54 -0.18 2.14
CA LYS A 169 -37.34 1.12 2.82
C LYS A 169 -36.58 1.05 4.15
N LEU A 170 -35.63 0.11 4.27
CA LEU A 170 -34.82 -0.09 5.48
C LEU A 170 -33.83 1.05 5.74
N TRP A 171 -33.53 1.85 4.72
CA TRP A 171 -32.62 2.98 4.82
C TRP A 171 -33.40 4.22 5.29
N GLY A 172 -33.28 4.53 6.58
CA GLY A 172 -33.79 5.78 7.14
C GLY A 172 -32.97 6.98 6.65
N GLY A 173 -33.53 8.19 6.78
CA GLY A 173 -32.80 9.43 6.45
C GLY A 173 -31.52 9.64 7.26
N ASN A 174 -31.42 8.96 8.41
CA ASN A 174 -30.32 8.94 9.36
C ASN A 174 -29.21 7.92 9.05
N LEU A 175 -29.28 7.17 7.96
CA LEU A 175 -28.19 6.31 7.52
C LEU A 175 -27.68 6.82 6.17
N LYS A 176 -26.38 7.02 6.03
CA LYS A 176 -25.73 7.45 4.78
C LYS A 176 -24.54 6.55 4.48
N TRP A 177 -24.36 6.17 3.22
CA TRP A 177 -23.15 5.47 2.79
C TRP A 177 -22.31 6.34 1.88
N ILE A 178 -21.00 6.25 2.01
CA ILE A 178 -20.03 6.78 1.05
C ILE A 178 -19.38 5.60 0.34
N ILE A 179 -19.33 5.65 -0.99
CA ILE A 179 -18.58 4.72 -1.82
C ILE A 179 -17.58 5.49 -2.67
N ILE A 180 -16.37 4.96 -2.79
CA ILE A 180 -15.30 5.54 -3.61
C ILE A 180 -15.24 4.80 -4.95
N ASP A 181 -15.35 5.54 -6.04
CA ASP A 181 -15.18 5.09 -7.41
C ASP A 181 -13.93 5.70 -8.03
N ASN A 182 -13.35 5.03 -9.02
CA ASN A 182 -12.14 5.48 -9.70
C ASN A 182 -12.49 6.43 -10.85
N ALA A 183 -12.07 7.70 -10.77
CA ALA A 183 -12.35 8.70 -11.80
C ALA A 183 -11.78 8.37 -13.19
N GLN A 184 -10.67 7.66 -13.25
CA GLN A 184 -10.03 7.25 -14.50
C GLN A 184 -10.67 5.99 -15.09
N ARG A 185 -11.24 5.11 -14.24
CA ARG A 185 -11.93 3.89 -14.66
C ARG A 185 -13.22 3.67 -13.85
N PRO A 186 -14.27 4.49 -14.07
CA PRO A 186 -15.45 4.48 -13.21
C PRO A 186 -16.23 3.17 -13.32
N ALA A 187 -16.39 2.47 -12.21
CA ALA A 187 -17.05 1.17 -12.16
C ALA A 187 -18.56 1.27 -11.92
N PHE A 188 -19.03 2.35 -11.29
CA PHE A 188 -20.41 2.48 -10.81
C PHE A 188 -21.25 3.54 -11.55
N THR A 189 -20.74 4.13 -12.64
CA THR A 189 -21.49 5.14 -13.42
C THR A 189 -22.85 4.64 -13.87
N LYS A 190 -22.93 3.43 -14.45
CA LYS A 190 -24.20 2.86 -14.87
C LYS A 190 -25.13 2.58 -13.69
N LEU A 191 -24.60 2.09 -12.58
CA LEU A 191 -25.38 1.84 -11.37
C LEU A 191 -26.01 3.14 -10.84
N ALA A 192 -25.25 4.24 -10.81
CA ALA A 192 -25.76 5.54 -10.40
C ALA A 192 -26.87 6.07 -11.34
N GLN A 193 -26.80 5.77 -12.63
CA GLN A 193 -27.84 6.11 -13.61
C GLN A 193 -29.11 5.25 -13.44
N ASP A 194 -28.95 3.98 -13.06
CA ASP A 194 -30.05 3.05 -12.84
C ASP A 194 -30.80 3.34 -11.50
N TYR A 195 -30.11 3.93 -10.51
CA TYR A 195 -30.67 4.28 -9.19
C TYR A 195 -30.46 5.77 -8.83
N PRO A 196 -30.96 6.73 -9.63
CA PRO A 196 -30.64 8.14 -9.48
C PRO A 196 -31.28 8.80 -8.24
N SER A 197 -32.33 8.21 -7.68
CA SER A 197 -32.93 8.66 -6.41
C SER A 197 -32.15 8.18 -5.19
N GLN A 198 -31.24 7.21 -5.35
CA GLN A 198 -30.50 6.62 -4.24
C GLN A 198 -29.02 7.02 -4.24
N ILE A 199 -28.43 7.13 -5.43
CA ILE A 199 -26.99 7.43 -5.59
C ILE A 199 -26.82 8.88 -6.04
N PHE A 200 -26.11 9.66 -5.23
CA PHE A 200 -25.61 10.98 -5.57
C PHE A 200 -24.16 10.85 -6.03
N SER A 201 -23.88 11.17 -7.30
CA SER A 201 -22.51 11.08 -7.83
C SER A 201 -21.87 12.46 -7.90
N GLN A 202 -20.67 12.59 -7.34
CA GLN A 202 -19.86 13.80 -7.45
C GLN A 202 -18.41 13.44 -7.82
N THR A 203 -17.73 14.39 -8.48
CA THR A 203 -16.28 14.33 -8.72
C THR A 203 -15.69 15.54 -8.00
N PRO A 204 -15.06 15.38 -6.83
CA PRO A 204 -14.45 16.50 -6.14
C PRO A 204 -13.29 17.08 -6.95
N PRO A 205 -13.21 18.42 -7.09
CA PRO A 205 -12.16 19.09 -7.85
C PRO A 205 -10.85 19.17 -7.02
N LEU A 206 -10.38 17.99 -6.60
CA LEU A 206 -9.16 17.86 -5.81
C LEU A 206 -7.93 18.09 -6.69
N ASN A 207 -6.93 18.73 -6.11
CA ASN A 207 -5.64 18.90 -6.76
C ASN A 207 -4.53 18.73 -5.73
N LEU A 208 -4.26 17.47 -5.36
CA LEU A 208 -3.21 17.15 -4.39
C LEU A 208 -1.86 17.68 -4.86
N ARG A 209 -1.57 17.63 -6.18
CA ARG A 209 -0.33 18.19 -6.73
C ARG A 209 -0.20 19.68 -6.45
N LYS A 210 -1.26 20.47 -6.69
CA LYS A 210 -1.24 21.90 -6.40
C LYS A 210 -1.08 22.14 -4.89
N ALA A 211 -1.76 21.38 -4.06
CA ALA A 211 -1.63 21.51 -2.60
C ALA A 211 -0.20 21.21 -2.15
N MET A 212 0.42 20.13 -2.66
CA MET A 212 1.81 19.80 -2.38
C MET A 212 2.77 20.89 -2.89
N ASN A 213 2.58 21.40 -4.11
CA ASN A 213 3.38 22.50 -4.64
C ASN A 213 3.26 23.76 -3.78
N ASN A 214 2.06 24.12 -3.33
CA ASN A 214 1.87 25.27 -2.45
C ASN A 214 2.60 25.08 -1.11
N ILE A 215 2.55 23.87 -0.52
CA ILE A 215 3.32 23.56 0.72
C ILE A 215 4.82 23.75 0.46
N MET A 216 5.30 23.34 -0.71
CA MET A 216 6.70 23.48 -1.07
C MET A 216 7.10 24.92 -1.33
N GLU A 217 6.25 25.71 -1.97
CA GLU A 217 6.44 27.16 -2.16
C GLU A 217 6.43 27.90 -0.82
N GLU A 218 5.53 27.55 0.11
CA GLU A 218 5.50 28.10 1.47
C GLU A 218 6.75 27.72 2.28
N ALA A 219 7.33 26.54 2.03
CA ALA A 219 8.55 26.04 2.65
C ALA A 219 9.83 26.38 1.87
N ASP A 220 9.73 27.13 0.76
CA ASP A 220 10.88 27.50 -0.07
C ASP A 220 11.65 28.63 0.60
N ASP A 221 12.82 28.29 1.13
CA ASP A 221 13.76 29.23 1.74
C ASP A 221 14.79 29.78 0.73
N GLY A 222 14.62 29.49 -0.56
CA GLY A 222 15.55 29.83 -1.63
C GLY A 222 16.85 29.02 -1.62
N SER A 223 16.96 28.01 -0.75
CA SER A 223 18.15 27.16 -0.68
C SER A 223 18.21 26.17 -1.85
N PRO A 224 19.42 25.69 -2.21
CA PRO A 224 19.57 24.56 -3.13
C PRO A 224 18.77 23.33 -2.69
N GLY A 225 18.58 23.16 -1.38
CA GLY A 225 17.79 22.05 -0.81
C GLY A 225 16.30 22.17 -1.13
N ALA A 226 15.73 23.37 -1.07
CA ALA A 226 14.34 23.62 -1.46
C ALA A 226 14.11 23.34 -2.94
N GLU A 227 14.99 23.85 -3.81
CA GLU A 227 14.91 23.60 -5.25
C GLU A 227 15.09 22.11 -5.59
N PHE A 228 16.01 21.42 -4.91
CA PHE A 228 16.19 19.97 -5.07
C PHE A 228 14.93 19.20 -4.70
N ARG A 229 14.31 19.50 -3.55
CA ARG A 229 13.05 18.85 -3.13
C ARG A 229 11.97 19.03 -4.20
N GLN A 230 11.83 20.24 -4.76
CA GLN A 230 10.85 20.52 -5.82
C GLN A 230 11.11 19.67 -7.06
N CYS A 231 12.38 19.59 -7.50
CA CYS A 231 12.74 18.73 -8.63
C CYS A 231 12.42 17.26 -8.34
N PHE A 232 12.74 16.76 -7.15
CA PHE A 232 12.51 15.35 -6.77
C PHE A 232 11.02 14.99 -6.69
N VAL A 233 10.18 15.90 -6.19
CA VAL A 233 8.72 15.73 -6.20
C VAL A 233 8.18 15.73 -7.63
N ASP A 234 8.61 16.67 -8.47
CA ASP A 234 8.21 16.71 -9.88
C ASP A 234 8.67 15.44 -10.65
N MET A 235 9.82 14.87 -10.31
CA MET A 235 10.27 13.59 -10.87
C MET A 235 9.32 12.44 -10.52
N ASN A 236 8.85 12.35 -9.27
CA ASN A 236 7.88 11.33 -8.87
C ASN A 236 6.58 11.43 -9.69
N TYR A 237 6.08 12.65 -9.89
CA TYR A 237 4.93 12.88 -10.76
C TYR A 237 5.21 12.49 -12.22
N ALA A 238 6.39 12.81 -12.73
CA ALA A 238 6.78 12.43 -14.09
C ALA A 238 6.84 10.91 -14.27
N VAL A 239 7.35 10.16 -13.28
CA VAL A 239 7.35 8.69 -13.28
C VAL A 239 5.93 8.13 -13.27
N GLN A 240 5.05 8.63 -12.39
CA GLN A 240 3.65 8.19 -12.28
C GLN A 240 2.87 8.41 -13.58
N ASN A 241 3.13 9.51 -14.28
CA ASN A 241 2.48 9.86 -15.54
C ASN A 241 3.20 9.30 -16.78
N ASN A 242 4.31 8.57 -16.60
CA ASN A 242 5.19 8.09 -17.67
C ASN A 242 5.67 9.21 -18.62
N ASP A 243 5.88 10.42 -18.08
CA ASP A 243 6.34 11.61 -18.80
C ASP A 243 7.88 11.66 -18.78
N ILE A 244 8.48 10.97 -19.75
CA ILE A 244 9.94 10.86 -19.86
C ILE A 244 10.64 12.21 -20.09
N PRO A 245 10.15 13.11 -20.96
CA PRO A 245 10.74 14.45 -21.10
C PRO A 245 10.77 15.24 -19.79
N ALA A 246 9.66 15.26 -19.03
CA ALA A 246 9.63 15.96 -17.75
C ALA A 246 10.58 15.31 -16.73
N LEU A 247 10.61 13.98 -16.67
CA LEU A 247 11.52 13.22 -15.80
C LEU A 247 12.99 13.57 -16.09
N GLN A 248 13.37 13.61 -17.37
CA GLN A 248 14.72 13.95 -17.80
C GLN A 248 15.09 15.38 -17.38
N ASN A 249 14.27 16.36 -17.74
CA ASN A 249 14.54 17.75 -17.42
C ASN A 249 14.71 18.00 -15.91
N ARG A 250 13.81 17.42 -15.10
CA ARG A 250 13.84 17.58 -13.63
C ARG A 250 15.00 16.85 -12.99
N SER A 251 15.32 15.65 -13.48
CA SER A 251 16.47 14.89 -12.99
C SER A 251 17.80 15.57 -13.28
N GLU A 252 17.97 16.19 -14.47
CA GLU A 252 19.18 16.91 -14.83
C GLU A 252 19.39 18.11 -13.91
N ARG A 253 18.32 18.85 -13.60
CA ARG A 253 18.39 19.95 -12.65
C ARG A 253 18.72 19.47 -11.23
N ALA A 254 18.06 18.41 -10.76
CA ALA A 254 18.33 17.83 -9.45
C ALA A 254 19.78 17.32 -9.32
N LEU A 255 20.31 16.66 -10.36
CA LEU A 255 21.69 16.20 -10.40
C LEU A 255 22.70 17.34 -10.40
N ALA A 256 22.42 18.44 -11.11
CA ALA A 256 23.27 19.63 -11.10
C ALA A 256 23.36 20.23 -9.70
N ILE A 257 22.20 20.44 -9.05
CA ILE A 257 22.14 20.98 -7.69
C ILE A 257 22.89 20.08 -6.70
N ALA A 258 22.56 18.79 -6.70
CA ALA A 258 23.19 17.83 -5.78
C ALA A 258 24.69 17.68 -6.04
N GLY A 259 25.12 17.76 -7.30
CA GLY A 259 26.54 17.74 -7.68
C GLY A 259 27.32 18.96 -7.19
N GLU A 260 26.76 20.17 -7.32
CA GLU A 260 27.37 21.40 -6.80
C GLU A 260 27.56 21.37 -5.27
N GLN A 261 26.66 20.70 -4.57
CA GLN A 261 26.70 20.57 -3.10
C GLN A 261 27.38 19.29 -2.60
N ALA A 262 27.86 18.44 -3.51
CA ALA A 262 28.42 17.11 -3.20
C ALA A 262 27.48 16.23 -2.33
N TRP A 263 26.18 16.26 -2.64
CA TRP A 263 25.14 15.42 -2.04
C TRP A 263 25.04 14.09 -2.78
N PHE A 264 26.04 13.23 -2.57
CA PHE A 264 26.18 11.95 -3.29
C PHE A 264 25.00 10.99 -3.10
N ASP A 265 24.41 10.97 -1.90
CA ASP A 265 23.20 10.22 -1.56
C ASP A 265 21.99 10.68 -2.39
N MET A 266 21.85 11.99 -2.56
CA MET A 266 20.81 12.60 -3.38
C MET A 266 21.03 12.36 -4.87
N GLN A 267 22.27 12.45 -5.37
CA GLN A 267 22.61 12.10 -6.75
C GLN A 267 22.26 10.64 -7.05
N CYS A 268 22.59 9.73 -6.14
CA CYS A 268 22.21 8.32 -6.26
C CYS A 268 20.69 8.14 -6.30
N SER A 269 19.96 8.75 -5.36
CA SER A 269 18.49 8.65 -5.28
C SER A 269 17.79 9.17 -6.54
N VAL A 270 18.26 10.28 -7.12
CA VAL A 270 17.75 10.84 -8.39
C VAL A 270 17.93 9.84 -9.54
N LEU A 271 19.11 9.21 -9.65
CA LEU A 271 19.38 8.23 -10.69
C LEU A 271 18.53 6.96 -10.52
N LEU A 272 18.37 6.47 -9.29
CA LEU A 272 17.50 5.31 -9.01
C LEU A 272 16.04 5.59 -9.43
N LEU A 273 15.51 6.76 -9.10
CA LEU A 273 14.15 7.16 -9.48
C LEU A 273 14.04 7.32 -11.00
N ARG A 274 15.00 7.96 -11.67
CA ARG A 274 14.99 8.10 -13.13
C ARG A 274 15.08 6.75 -13.83
N ALA A 275 15.92 5.85 -13.34
CA ALA A 275 16.03 4.49 -13.84
C ALA A 275 14.69 3.73 -13.76
N SER A 276 13.95 3.85 -12.65
CA SER A 276 12.60 3.27 -12.55
C SER A 276 11.62 3.84 -13.59
N GLY A 277 11.69 5.14 -13.86
CA GLY A 277 10.90 5.78 -14.91
C GLY A 277 11.24 5.24 -16.30
N TYR A 278 12.54 5.05 -16.58
CA TYR A 278 12.98 4.43 -17.82
C TYR A 278 12.52 2.97 -17.95
N LEU A 279 12.54 2.18 -16.87
CA LEU A 279 12.01 0.81 -16.89
C LEU A 279 10.51 0.78 -17.18
N ASN A 280 9.71 1.66 -16.55
CA ASN A 280 8.28 1.80 -16.85
C ASN A 280 8.02 2.12 -18.33
N ALA A 281 8.89 2.94 -18.93
CA ALA A 281 8.86 3.28 -20.35
C ALA A 281 9.55 2.24 -21.26
N LYS A 282 9.97 1.08 -20.74
CA LYS A 282 10.66 0.00 -21.47
C LYS A 282 11.99 0.45 -22.10
N GLN A 283 12.69 1.38 -21.47
CA GLN A 283 14.02 1.91 -21.88
C GLN A 283 15.13 1.31 -21.00
N ALA A 284 15.23 -0.02 -20.98
CA ALA A 284 16.11 -0.76 -20.06
C ALA A 284 17.58 -0.32 -20.11
N GLU A 285 18.15 -0.08 -21.29
CA GLU A 285 19.56 0.34 -21.42
C GLU A 285 19.85 1.70 -20.76
N LYS A 286 18.88 2.63 -20.78
CA LYS A 286 19.05 3.91 -20.06
C LYS A 286 18.96 3.73 -18.54
N ALA A 287 18.06 2.85 -18.09
CA ALA A 287 17.97 2.51 -16.67
C ALA A 287 19.27 1.89 -16.16
N LEU A 288 19.87 0.97 -16.93
CA LEU A 288 21.16 0.36 -16.61
C LEU A 288 22.29 1.39 -16.51
N GLN A 289 22.35 2.36 -17.43
CA GLN A 289 23.31 3.47 -17.35
C GLN A 289 23.14 4.29 -16.06
N ASP A 290 21.89 4.61 -15.70
CA ASP A 290 21.59 5.34 -14.46
C ASP A 290 21.98 4.53 -13.21
N TYR A 291 21.71 3.22 -13.17
CA TYR A 291 22.13 2.37 -12.05
C TYR A 291 23.66 2.31 -11.90
N GLN A 292 24.39 2.19 -13.00
CA GLN A 292 25.86 2.18 -12.98
C GLN A 292 26.42 3.53 -12.52
N GLN A 293 25.82 4.63 -12.96
CA GLN A 293 26.20 5.97 -12.51
C GLN A 293 25.86 6.16 -11.02
N ALA A 294 24.74 5.61 -10.55
CA ALA A 294 24.32 5.64 -9.16
C ALA A 294 25.32 4.90 -8.25
N GLN A 295 25.87 3.77 -8.71
CA GLN A 295 26.93 3.05 -7.99
C GLN A 295 28.19 3.90 -7.83
N GLN A 296 28.59 4.65 -8.87
CA GLN A 296 29.76 5.52 -8.81
C GLN A 296 29.59 6.62 -7.75
N TYR A 297 28.43 7.30 -7.73
CA TYR A 297 28.16 8.32 -6.71
C TYR A 297 28.04 7.73 -5.31
N ALA A 298 27.43 6.56 -5.17
CA ALA A 298 27.36 5.87 -3.88
C ALA A 298 28.76 5.53 -3.35
N LEU A 299 29.68 5.05 -4.20
CA LEU A 299 31.08 4.80 -3.83
C LEU A 299 31.80 6.09 -3.41
N GLN A 300 31.62 7.18 -4.15
CA GLN A 300 32.17 8.48 -3.77
C GLN A 300 31.61 8.97 -2.43
N GLY A 301 30.32 8.75 -2.19
CA GLY A 301 29.67 9.07 -0.92
C GLY A 301 30.21 8.26 0.24
N ILE A 302 30.49 6.96 0.05
CA ILE A 302 31.13 6.12 1.06
C ILE A 302 32.54 6.63 1.38
N GLU A 303 33.34 6.96 0.37
CA GLU A 303 34.69 7.53 0.55
C GLU A 303 34.64 8.89 1.28
N ALA A 304 33.61 9.67 1.03
CA ALA A 304 33.33 10.94 1.70
C ALA A 304 32.57 10.80 3.04
N GLU A 305 32.44 9.58 3.58
CA GLU A 305 31.76 9.27 4.84
C GLU A 305 30.32 9.80 4.93
N ARG A 306 29.60 9.82 3.79
CA ARG A 306 28.19 10.22 3.72
C ARG A 306 27.28 9.09 4.21
N PRO A 307 26.47 9.32 5.26
CA PRO A 307 25.56 8.31 5.78
C PRO A 307 24.58 7.80 4.72
N GLY A 308 24.36 6.48 4.68
CA GLY A 308 23.37 5.84 3.81
C GLY A 308 23.83 5.58 2.37
N CYS A 309 24.97 6.10 1.94
CA CYS A 309 25.53 5.78 0.62
C CYS A 309 25.92 4.30 0.47
N ASP A 310 26.25 3.63 1.56
CA ASP A 310 26.45 2.18 1.62
C ASP A 310 25.18 1.40 1.26
N LYS A 311 24.04 1.78 1.85
CA LYS A 311 22.74 1.18 1.54
C LYS A 311 22.31 1.48 0.10
N LEU A 312 22.56 2.70 -0.35
CA LEU A 312 22.27 3.11 -1.73
C LEU A 312 23.14 2.37 -2.76
N LEU A 313 24.39 2.03 -2.41
CA LEU A 313 25.24 1.20 -3.26
C LEU A 313 24.65 -0.21 -3.45
N PHE A 314 24.20 -0.84 -2.36
CA PHE A 314 23.47 -2.10 -2.44
C PHE A 314 22.22 -1.97 -3.32
N GLN A 315 21.40 -0.95 -3.07
CA GLN A 315 20.16 -0.70 -3.82
C GLN A 315 20.43 -0.52 -5.31
N ALA A 316 21.50 0.17 -5.70
CA ALA A 316 21.86 0.37 -7.09
C ALA A 316 22.28 -0.95 -7.78
N HIS A 317 23.07 -1.80 -7.11
CA HIS A 317 23.48 -3.10 -7.67
C HIS A 317 22.32 -4.10 -7.77
N ILE A 318 21.46 -4.17 -6.75
CA ILE A 318 20.33 -5.12 -6.78
C ILE A 318 19.28 -4.68 -7.82
N SER A 319 19.09 -3.37 -8.00
CA SER A 319 18.19 -2.82 -9.03
C SER A 319 18.74 -3.04 -10.43
N GLU A 320 20.04 -2.86 -10.64
CA GLU A 320 20.71 -3.21 -11.91
C GLU A 320 20.54 -4.71 -12.24
N ALA A 321 20.78 -5.58 -11.26
CA ALA A 321 20.60 -7.02 -11.41
C ALA A 321 19.16 -7.39 -11.79
N SER A 322 18.18 -6.72 -11.18
CA SER A 322 16.76 -6.88 -11.48
C SER A 322 16.41 -6.42 -12.89
N ALA A 323 16.98 -5.31 -13.36
CA ALA A 323 16.81 -4.83 -14.74
C ALA A 323 17.43 -5.79 -15.77
N TYR A 324 18.61 -6.35 -15.51
CA TYR A 324 19.16 -7.41 -16.36
C TYR A 324 18.27 -8.65 -16.37
N LEU A 325 17.73 -9.04 -15.22
CA LEU A 325 16.85 -10.18 -15.09
C LEU A 325 15.54 -10.00 -15.87
N SER A 326 14.92 -8.81 -15.85
CA SER A 326 13.69 -8.54 -16.62
C SER A 326 13.91 -8.63 -18.12
N GLU A 327 15.12 -8.28 -18.59
CA GLU A 327 15.55 -8.43 -19.98
C GLU A 327 16.11 -9.82 -20.31
N LYS A 328 16.02 -10.79 -19.37
CA LYS A 328 16.53 -12.16 -19.49
C LYS A 328 18.04 -12.24 -19.77
N ARG A 329 18.80 -11.19 -19.41
CA ARG A 329 20.26 -11.11 -19.47
C ARG A 329 20.87 -11.79 -18.24
N TYR A 330 20.69 -13.11 -18.17
CA TYR A 330 20.95 -13.89 -16.95
C TYR A 330 22.42 -13.88 -16.52
N GLU A 331 23.36 -13.75 -17.45
CA GLU A 331 24.79 -13.72 -17.11
C GLU A 331 25.15 -12.43 -16.39
N GLU A 332 24.71 -11.29 -16.91
CA GLU A 332 24.92 -9.97 -16.30
C GLU A 332 24.14 -9.83 -14.99
N ALA A 333 22.91 -10.34 -14.94
CA ALA A 333 22.12 -10.41 -13.72
C ALA A 333 22.86 -11.21 -12.63
N ALA A 334 23.38 -12.40 -12.95
CA ALA A 334 24.12 -13.23 -11.99
C ALA A 334 25.38 -12.51 -11.45
N LYS A 335 26.13 -11.80 -12.31
CA LYS A 335 27.30 -11.02 -11.88
C LYS A 335 26.89 -9.89 -10.92
N SER A 336 25.80 -9.19 -11.22
CA SER A 336 25.30 -8.06 -10.43
C SER A 336 24.70 -8.52 -9.09
N TYR A 337 23.96 -9.64 -9.07
CA TYR A 337 23.47 -10.25 -7.83
C TYR A 337 24.60 -10.73 -6.93
N ARG A 338 25.66 -11.31 -7.50
CA ARG A 338 26.86 -11.66 -6.73
C ARG A 338 27.45 -10.42 -6.04
N ARG A 339 27.58 -9.32 -6.78
CA ARG A 339 28.13 -8.07 -6.22
C ARG A 339 27.25 -7.51 -5.10
N SER A 340 25.94 -7.58 -5.28
CA SER A 340 24.95 -7.21 -4.24
C SER A 340 25.10 -8.07 -2.99
N ALA A 341 25.33 -9.38 -3.15
CA ALA A 341 25.56 -10.30 -2.04
C ALA A 341 26.85 -9.97 -1.28
N ASP A 342 27.95 -9.69 -1.98
CA ASP A 342 29.22 -9.29 -1.37
C ASP A 342 29.06 -8.00 -0.54
N ILE A 343 28.25 -7.04 -1.03
CA ILE A 343 27.96 -5.79 -0.30
C ILE A 343 27.10 -6.05 0.93
N ALA A 344 26.03 -6.83 0.79
CA ALA A 344 25.16 -7.17 1.92
C ALA A 344 25.90 -7.96 3.01
N GLU A 345 26.82 -8.86 2.63
CA GLU A 345 27.70 -9.56 3.58
C GLU A 345 28.60 -8.58 4.33
N ALA A 346 29.19 -7.59 3.65
CA ALA A 346 30.02 -6.56 4.29
C ALA A 346 29.21 -5.62 5.22
N GLN A 347 27.91 -5.48 4.98
CA GLN A 347 26.97 -4.71 5.80
C GLN A 347 26.34 -5.52 6.94
N GLU A 348 26.70 -6.81 7.05
CA GLU A 348 26.10 -7.76 8.01
C GLU A 348 24.57 -7.91 7.83
N ASP A 349 24.05 -7.61 6.63
CA ASP A 349 22.63 -7.81 6.29
C ASP A 349 22.42 -9.22 5.76
N ALA A 350 22.20 -10.15 6.70
CA ALA A 350 21.98 -11.56 6.40
C ALA A 350 20.76 -11.81 5.49
N MET A 351 19.72 -10.98 5.58
CA MET A 351 18.51 -11.13 4.79
C MET A 351 18.75 -10.76 3.33
N MET A 352 19.36 -9.61 3.09
CA MET A 352 19.70 -9.16 1.73
C MET A 352 20.82 -9.99 1.11
N CYS A 353 21.76 -10.49 1.91
CA CYS A 353 22.79 -11.42 1.46
C CYS A 353 22.16 -12.73 0.96
N MET A 354 21.27 -13.33 1.75
CA MET A 354 20.53 -14.55 1.37
C MET A 354 19.72 -14.35 0.08
N GLU A 355 18.98 -13.24 -0.03
CA GLU A 355 18.17 -12.94 -1.22
C GLU A 355 19.03 -12.76 -2.48
N SER A 356 20.16 -12.05 -2.36
CA SER A 356 21.09 -11.83 -3.47
C SER A 356 21.68 -13.14 -3.97
N TRP A 357 22.11 -14.04 -3.07
CA TRP A 357 22.59 -15.37 -3.45
C TRP A 357 21.50 -16.24 -4.08
N ARG A 358 20.26 -16.17 -3.58
CA ARG A 358 19.11 -16.89 -4.15
C ARG A 358 18.84 -16.44 -5.59
N LEU A 359 18.83 -15.14 -5.85
CA LEU A 359 18.59 -14.58 -7.18
C LEU A 359 19.75 -14.83 -8.14
N GLN A 360 21.00 -14.82 -7.66
CA GLN A 360 22.13 -15.27 -8.46
C GLN A 360 21.97 -16.75 -8.85
N CYS A 361 21.65 -17.61 -7.89
CA CYS A 361 21.42 -19.03 -8.15
C CYS A 361 20.33 -19.24 -9.20
N TYR A 362 19.23 -18.51 -9.11
CA TYR A 362 18.16 -18.54 -10.12
C TYR A 362 18.70 -18.22 -11.53
N CYS A 363 19.51 -17.17 -11.66
CA CYS A 363 20.11 -16.80 -12.95
C CYS A 363 21.05 -17.89 -13.48
N LEU A 364 21.89 -18.48 -12.61
CA LEU A 364 22.80 -19.57 -12.98
C LEU A 364 22.06 -20.86 -13.36
N GLU A 365 20.94 -21.15 -12.72
CA GLU A 365 20.04 -22.26 -13.08
C GLU A 365 19.49 -22.06 -14.50
N ARG A 366 19.07 -20.83 -14.86
CA ARG A 366 18.60 -20.48 -16.22
C ARG A 366 19.70 -20.62 -17.27
N LEU A 367 20.95 -20.36 -16.91
CA LEU A 367 22.13 -20.60 -17.74
C LEU A 367 22.57 -22.07 -17.78
N LYS A 368 21.89 -22.97 -17.06
CA LYS A 368 22.23 -24.41 -16.92
C LYS A 368 23.59 -24.65 -16.27
N LEU A 369 24.09 -23.68 -15.51
CA LEU A 369 25.36 -23.73 -14.78
C LEU A 369 25.15 -24.30 -13.38
N LYS A 370 24.69 -25.56 -13.30
CA LYS A 370 24.21 -26.19 -12.05
C LYS A 370 25.23 -26.19 -10.91
N GLY A 371 26.52 -26.41 -11.19
CA GLY A 371 27.56 -26.40 -10.15
C GLY A 371 27.68 -25.03 -9.48
N TYR A 372 27.76 -23.96 -10.28
CA TYR A 372 27.79 -22.59 -9.76
C TYR A 372 26.46 -22.21 -9.07
N ALA A 373 25.32 -22.67 -9.60
CA ALA A 373 24.02 -22.46 -8.95
C ALA A 373 23.98 -23.10 -7.56
N TRP A 374 24.46 -24.34 -7.44
CA TRP A 374 24.58 -25.04 -6.16
C TRP A 374 25.48 -24.29 -5.17
N GLU A 375 26.65 -23.82 -5.59
CA GLU A 375 27.54 -23.00 -4.76
C GLU A 375 26.86 -21.72 -4.27
N SER A 376 26.19 -20.99 -5.16
CA SER A 376 25.42 -19.79 -4.79
C SER A 376 24.30 -20.12 -3.81
N ALA A 377 23.57 -21.22 -4.01
CA ALA A 377 22.49 -21.64 -3.12
C ALA A 377 23.00 -21.98 -1.71
N LEU A 378 24.16 -22.66 -1.60
CA LEU A 378 24.78 -22.96 -0.31
C LEU A 378 25.26 -21.69 0.42
N ARG A 379 25.74 -20.68 -0.30
CA ARG A 379 26.06 -19.37 0.30
C ARG A 379 24.81 -18.67 0.83
N GLY A 380 23.71 -18.71 0.07
CA GLY A 380 22.42 -18.23 0.54
C GLY A 380 21.95 -18.96 1.80
N LEU A 381 22.12 -20.29 1.86
CA LEU A 381 21.75 -21.10 3.03
C LEU A 381 22.58 -20.73 4.26
N LYS A 382 23.88 -20.48 4.07
CA LYS A 382 24.76 -20.01 5.15
C LYS A 382 24.28 -18.65 5.68
N ALA A 383 23.97 -17.70 4.80
CA ALA A 383 23.42 -16.40 5.20
C ALA A 383 22.07 -16.55 5.93
N ALA A 384 21.20 -17.46 5.47
CA ALA A 384 19.94 -17.76 6.13
C ALA A 384 20.10 -18.25 7.59
N GLY A 385 21.18 -18.96 7.88
CA GLY A 385 21.51 -19.40 9.24
C GLY A 385 21.85 -18.26 10.21
N LEU A 386 22.21 -17.08 9.70
CA LEU A 386 22.49 -15.88 10.49
C LEU A 386 21.24 -15.02 10.73
N ILE A 387 20.11 -15.33 10.07
CA ILE A 387 18.84 -14.62 10.26
C ILE A 387 18.19 -15.13 11.55
N GLU A 388 17.64 -14.21 12.35
CA GLU A 388 16.93 -14.55 13.58
C GLU A 388 15.73 -15.48 13.31
N PRO A 389 15.49 -16.51 14.14
CA PRO A 389 14.47 -17.53 13.88
C PRO A 389 13.08 -16.98 13.54
N GLU A 390 12.63 -15.95 14.27
CA GLU A 390 11.31 -15.34 14.14
C GLU A 390 11.14 -14.61 12.80
N GLN A 391 12.26 -14.15 12.21
CA GLN A 391 12.27 -13.39 10.96
C GLN A 391 12.26 -14.29 9.72
N ARG A 392 12.77 -15.53 9.83
CA ARG A 392 12.97 -16.44 8.68
C ARG A 392 11.69 -16.69 7.87
N GLN A 393 10.53 -16.80 8.53
CA GLN A 393 9.22 -17.02 7.90
C GLN A 393 8.77 -15.87 6.97
N TYR A 394 9.27 -14.66 7.21
CA TYR A 394 8.95 -13.47 6.42
C TYR A 394 9.88 -13.30 5.21
N THR A 395 10.87 -14.18 5.05
CA THR A 395 11.83 -14.12 3.95
C THR A 395 11.43 -15.02 2.78
N THR A 396 12.27 -15.00 1.74
CA THR A 396 12.22 -15.90 0.57
C THR A 396 12.94 -17.24 0.80
N LEU A 397 13.33 -17.55 2.04
CA LEU A 397 14.05 -18.78 2.40
C LEU A 397 13.37 -20.08 1.90
N PRO A 398 12.03 -20.26 1.95
CA PRO A 398 11.40 -21.44 1.36
C PRO A 398 11.73 -21.63 -0.13
N TYR A 399 11.79 -20.55 -0.91
CA TYR A 399 12.15 -20.59 -2.33
C TYR A 399 13.62 -20.94 -2.56
N LEU A 400 14.51 -20.50 -1.66
CA LEU A 400 15.89 -20.93 -1.66
C LEU A 400 16.01 -22.43 -1.39
N GLY A 401 15.24 -22.96 -0.43
CA GLY A 401 15.14 -24.39 -0.14
C GLY A 401 14.73 -25.22 -1.35
N GLU A 402 13.66 -24.81 -2.04
CA GLU A 402 13.24 -25.46 -3.28
C GLU A 402 14.32 -25.40 -4.37
N THR A 403 15.04 -24.29 -4.44
CA THR A 403 16.14 -24.12 -5.40
C THR A 403 17.30 -25.06 -5.08
N LEU A 404 17.72 -25.16 -3.82
CA LEU A 404 18.74 -26.10 -3.35
C LEU A 404 18.41 -27.53 -3.81
N LEU A 405 17.17 -27.98 -3.62
CA LEU A 405 16.74 -29.33 -4.03
C LEU A 405 16.79 -29.55 -5.56
N ARG A 406 16.50 -28.52 -6.36
CA ARG A 406 16.57 -28.60 -7.83
C ARG A 406 18.00 -28.62 -8.35
N VAL A 407 18.89 -27.82 -7.75
CA VAL A 407 20.27 -27.67 -8.22
C VAL A 407 21.28 -28.63 -7.57
N ALA A 408 20.88 -29.31 -6.49
CA ALA A 408 21.67 -30.33 -5.80
C ALA A 408 22.29 -31.37 -6.77
N PRO A 409 23.63 -31.53 -6.76
CA PRO A 409 24.32 -32.46 -7.66
C PRO A 409 24.02 -33.93 -7.40
N THR A 410 23.90 -34.31 -6.13
CA THR A 410 23.70 -35.71 -5.70
C THR A 410 22.44 -35.89 -4.86
N ARG A 411 22.11 -37.14 -4.53
CA ARG A 411 21.03 -37.45 -3.58
C ARG A 411 21.41 -37.03 -2.16
N GLU A 412 22.66 -37.24 -1.76
CA GLU A 412 23.18 -36.84 -0.45
C GLU A 412 23.07 -35.32 -0.26
N ASP A 413 23.36 -34.53 -1.29
CA ASP A 413 23.20 -33.07 -1.28
C ASP A 413 21.72 -32.65 -1.11
N LYS A 414 20.79 -33.42 -1.68
CA LYS A 414 19.34 -33.16 -1.51
C LYS A 414 18.89 -33.47 -0.10
N ASP A 415 19.38 -34.57 0.47
CA ASP A 415 19.08 -34.99 1.83
C ASP A 415 19.62 -33.93 2.81
N TYR A 416 20.87 -33.48 2.63
CA TYR A 416 21.45 -32.36 3.37
C TYR A 416 20.62 -31.06 3.26
N ALA A 417 20.25 -30.66 2.05
CA ALA A 417 19.44 -29.46 1.85
C ALA A 417 18.08 -29.59 2.55
N HIS A 418 17.44 -30.75 2.48
CA HIS A 418 16.17 -30.97 3.13
C HIS A 418 16.26 -30.91 4.66
N GLU A 419 17.29 -31.54 5.24
CA GLU A 419 17.57 -31.49 6.68
C GLU A 419 17.84 -30.05 7.15
N ALA A 420 18.69 -29.31 6.44
CA ALA A 420 19.01 -27.94 6.78
C ALA A 420 17.78 -27.01 6.73
N MET A 421 16.94 -27.15 5.69
CA MET A 421 15.71 -26.37 5.59
C MET A 421 14.70 -26.73 6.69
N THR A 422 14.61 -28.00 7.05
CA THR A 422 13.76 -28.48 8.15
C THR A 422 14.23 -27.94 9.49
N ALA A 423 15.55 -27.85 9.72
CA ALA A 423 16.10 -27.23 10.92
C ALA A 423 15.83 -25.72 11.00
N LEU A 424 15.83 -25.01 9.85
CA LEU A 424 15.63 -23.56 9.81
C LEU A 424 14.16 -23.13 9.86
N LEU A 425 13.24 -23.92 9.28
CA LEU A 425 11.84 -23.55 9.05
C LEU A 425 10.80 -24.56 9.59
N GLY A 426 11.21 -25.73 10.08
CA GLY A 426 10.33 -26.82 10.51
C GLY A 426 9.86 -27.73 9.38
N GLU A 427 9.21 -28.86 9.70
CA GLU A 427 8.87 -29.92 8.71
C GLU A 427 7.90 -29.48 7.60
N GLY A 428 7.07 -28.46 7.84
CA GLY A 428 6.08 -27.93 6.89
C GLY A 428 6.61 -26.89 5.90
N TRP A 429 7.93 -26.67 5.83
CA TRP A 429 8.51 -25.53 5.10
C TRP A 429 8.19 -25.49 3.60
N ARG A 430 7.88 -26.64 2.98
CA ARG A 430 7.51 -26.73 1.56
C ARG A 430 6.09 -26.26 1.29
N GLU A 431 5.16 -26.43 2.22
CA GLU A 431 3.76 -25.98 2.07
C GLU A 431 3.68 -24.45 2.04
N ALA A 432 4.53 -23.78 2.83
CA ALA A 432 4.68 -22.32 2.83
C ALA A 432 5.21 -21.77 1.49
N SER A 433 6.02 -22.53 0.75
CA SER A 433 6.49 -22.15 -0.59
C SER A 433 5.39 -22.22 -1.64
N ALA A 434 4.45 -23.17 -1.50
CA ALA A 434 3.34 -23.34 -2.45
C ALA A 434 2.28 -22.24 -2.27
N ALA A 435 1.94 -21.89 -1.02
CA ALA A 435 0.93 -20.87 -0.72
C ALA A 435 1.30 -19.46 -1.21
N LYS A 436 2.59 -19.08 -1.17
CA LYS A 436 3.05 -17.76 -1.68
C LYS A 436 3.23 -17.71 -3.20
N ALA A 437 3.36 -18.85 -3.89
CA ALA A 437 3.49 -18.89 -5.34
C ALA A 437 2.17 -18.62 -6.08
N GLU A 438 1.02 -18.74 -5.41
CA GLU A 438 -0.30 -18.41 -5.96
C GLU A 438 -0.62 -16.90 -5.87
N THR A 439 0.24 -16.10 -5.23
CA THR A 439 0.05 -14.67 -4.95
C THR A 439 1.00 -13.71 -5.68
N VAL A 440 1.92 -14.20 -6.52
CA VAL A 440 2.90 -13.38 -7.28
C VAL A 440 2.66 -13.43 -8.77
#